data_AF-A0A1I7NS25-F1
#
_entry.id   AF-A0A1I7NS25-F1
#
_cell.length_a   1.000
_cell.length_b   1.000
_cell.length_c   1.000
_cell.angle_alpha   90.00
_cell.angle_beta   90.00
_cell.angle_gamma   90.00
#
_symmetry.space_group_name_H-M   'P 1'
#
loop_
_entity.id
_entity.type
_entity.pdbx_description
1 polymer ?
#
loop_
_entity_poly.entity_id
_entity_poly.type
_entity_poly.pdbx_seq_one_letter_code
_entity_poly.pdbx_strand_id
1 'polypeptide(L)'
;MVWVRCGFPVSFQFANVFGSWHDGAEMTIPPREPPPETSLETNQLAEPVGIEPRMMEAEAIERAKKNVGGRPIVVVGLMGCGKSSVGKRLAFKLNLPFVDADDEIERAAAKTINEIFADHGEAHFRAGERKVIARLLGNGPQVLATGGGAFINPETRLRIKDVAVSVWLRAELPVLMRRVSKRDHRPLLRDGNPEATMRKLIEERYPIYAEADMTIDSRDEPHDVIVTEIINRLAAGTEFAAASAADANPSRTVHVELGDRSYDVLIARGILRETGALLKARFGEVKCGVVTDENVARHHLATLEESLKSQGMFAGSVIMKPGEATKNFRDLASLSERLLEMGLERGDLVLPFGGGVIGDLAGFAAGILRRGVRFVQIPTSLLAQVDSSVGGKTGINTPQGKNLIGVFHQPSLVVADTAVLTTLPPREMRAGYAEVAKYGLLGDAEFFTWLEANWQSVFGNNGPALTQAIETSVSAKAAIVARDETETGDRALLNLGHTFGHALEAWTGYSDRLLHGEGVAIGMCLAIRLSEELGICPAGRAERAAKHLSAVGLPTKISDIPGGRASPEELLRLMGQDKKVKAGKLAFILVRDIGQAFVSRDVPPETVLAFLAREIDR
;
A
#
# COMPACT_ATOMS: atom_id res chain seq x y z
N MET A 1 18.65 -5.07 50.82
CA MET A 1 18.93 -5.50 52.20
C MET A 1 17.87 -6.54 52.57
N VAL A 2 18.27 -7.80 52.78
CA VAL A 2 17.59 -8.95 53.46
C VAL A 2 16.13 -9.25 53.02
N TRP A 3 15.76 -10.26 52.20
CA TRP A 3 15.92 -11.74 52.19
C TRP A 3 15.43 -12.53 53.41
N VAL A 4 14.26 -13.17 53.28
CA VAL A 4 13.79 -14.43 53.93
C VAL A 4 12.78 -15.03 52.93
N ARG A 5 12.93 -16.16 52.22
CA ARG A 5 13.45 -17.54 52.38
C ARG A 5 12.50 -18.51 53.13
N CYS A 6 11.76 -19.30 52.35
CA CYS A 6 11.29 -20.69 52.59
C CYS A 6 11.01 -21.29 51.18
N GLY A 7 11.40 -22.49 50.74
CA GLY A 7 12.11 -23.62 51.36
C GLY A 7 11.43 -24.96 51.01
N PHE A 8 11.85 -25.60 49.90
CA PHE A 8 12.03 -27.07 49.71
C PHE A 8 10.79 -28.01 49.51
N PRO A 9 10.94 -29.27 49.02
CA PRO A 9 11.00 -29.66 47.58
C PRO A 9 10.17 -30.93 47.21
N VAL A 10 9.94 -31.27 45.93
CA VAL A 10 9.73 -32.67 45.53
C VAL A 10 10.31 -32.96 44.13
N SER A 11 10.98 -34.10 44.06
CA SER A 11 11.78 -34.76 43.02
C SER A 11 11.05 -35.16 41.73
N PHE A 12 11.74 -35.07 40.59
CA PHE A 12 11.42 -35.82 39.36
C PHE A 12 12.39 -37.00 39.21
N GLN A 13 11.86 -38.22 39.20
CA GLN A 13 12.57 -39.45 38.88
C GLN A 13 12.66 -39.65 37.35
N PHE A 14 13.86 -39.93 36.87
CA PHE A 14 14.13 -40.56 35.58
C PHE A 14 13.80 -42.06 35.67
N ALA A 15 13.07 -42.60 34.69
CA ALA A 15 12.96 -44.04 34.47
C ALA A 15 13.44 -44.38 33.06
N ASN A 16 14.60 -45.03 33.01
CA ASN A 16 15.09 -45.81 31.89
C ASN A 16 14.23 -47.07 31.71
N VAL A 17 13.89 -47.43 30.48
CA VAL A 17 13.57 -48.81 30.12
C VAL A 17 14.29 -49.14 28.81
N PHE A 18 15.39 -49.88 28.93
CA PHE A 18 15.94 -50.73 27.87
C PHE A 18 15.33 -52.13 28.04
N GLY A 19 14.84 -52.70 26.94
CA GLY A 19 14.40 -54.10 26.86
C GLY A 19 14.62 -54.61 25.45
N SER A 20 15.56 -55.53 25.32
CA SER A 20 16.01 -56.25 24.12
C SER A 20 15.21 -57.54 23.93
N TRP A 21 14.81 -57.86 22.69
CA TRP A 21 14.48 -59.21 22.26
C TRP A 21 14.82 -59.38 20.77
N HIS A 22 15.75 -60.29 20.49
CA HIS A 22 15.91 -60.98 19.21
C HIS A 22 14.84 -62.07 19.13
N ASP A 23 14.16 -62.21 17.99
CA ASP A 23 14.20 -63.41 17.15
C ASP A 23 13.29 -63.28 15.92
N GLY A 24 13.74 -63.90 14.83
CA GLY A 24 13.18 -63.75 13.49
C GLY A 24 11.89 -64.52 13.23
N ALA A 25 11.13 -64.01 12.26
CA ALA A 25 10.17 -64.76 11.48
C ALA A 25 10.07 -64.11 10.09
N GLU A 26 10.47 -64.84 9.06
CA GLU A 26 10.12 -64.55 7.67
C GLU A 26 8.60 -64.60 7.52
N MET A 27 8.01 -63.58 6.88
CA MET A 27 6.65 -63.64 6.39
C MET A 27 6.60 -63.18 4.93
N THR A 28 6.38 -64.17 4.08
CA THR A 28 6.13 -64.11 2.63
C THR A 28 4.93 -63.23 2.28
N ILE A 29 5.11 -62.35 1.29
CA ILE A 29 4.07 -61.49 0.70
C ILE A 29 3.31 -62.31 -0.37
N PRO A 30 1.96 -62.42 -0.33
CA PRO A 30 1.20 -63.06 -1.40
C PRO A 30 1.06 -62.14 -2.62
N PRO A 31 0.95 -62.68 -3.85
CA PRO A 31 0.87 -61.87 -5.07
C PRO A 31 -0.49 -61.17 -5.17
N ARG A 32 -0.47 -59.89 -5.59
CA ARG A 32 -1.68 -59.13 -5.93
C ARG A 32 -2.23 -59.59 -7.28
N GLU A 33 -3.52 -59.87 -7.33
CA GLU A 33 -4.27 -60.10 -8.58
C GLU A 33 -4.27 -58.86 -9.49
N PRO A 34 -4.28 -59.02 -10.82
CA PRO A 34 -4.36 -57.91 -11.75
C PRO A 34 -5.80 -57.35 -11.82
N PRO A 35 -5.97 -56.03 -12.03
CA PRO A 35 -7.29 -55.43 -12.22
C PRO A 35 -7.86 -55.79 -13.60
N PRO A 36 -9.19 -55.76 -13.77
CA PRO A 36 -9.85 -56.15 -15.02
C PRO A 36 -9.66 -55.08 -16.12
N GLU A 37 -9.51 -55.56 -17.36
CA GLU A 37 -9.50 -54.74 -18.57
C GLU A 37 -10.89 -54.13 -18.83
N THR A 38 -10.95 -52.82 -19.00
CA THR A 38 -12.09 -52.14 -19.64
C THR A 38 -11.60 -51.13 -20.68
N SER A 39 -11.83 -51.51 -21.94
CA SER A 39 -12.20 -50.71 -23.12
C SER A 39 -11.58 -49.32 -23.31
N LEU A 40 -10.85 -49.22 -24.42
CA LEU A 40 -10.46 -48.01 -25.15
C LEU A 40 -11.63 -47.04 -25.36
N GLU A 41 -11.57 -45.87 -24.71
CA GLU A 41 -12.28 -44.67 -25.15
C GLU A 41 -11.33 -43.47 -25.18
N THR A 42 -11.15 -42.97 -26.40
CA THR A 42 -10.74 -41.62 -26.83
C THR A 42 -9.94 -40.72 -25.87
N ASN A 43 -8.67 -40.54 -26.26
CA ASN A 43 -7.73 -39.47 -25.94
C ASN A 43 -8.40 -38.08 -25.75
N GLN A 44 -8.58 -37.64 -24.51
CA GLN A 44 -8.77 -36.22 -24.16
C GLN A 44 -7.45 -35.68 -23.62
N LEU A 45 -6.82 -34.82 -24.43
CA LEU A 45 -5.69 -34.00 -24.02
C LEU A 45 -6.14 -33.09 -22.86
N ALA A 46 -5.35 -33.07 -21.79
CA ALA A 46 -5.52 -32.17 -20.66
C ALA A 46 -5.57 -30.70 -21.14
N GLU A 47 -6.63 -29.98 -20.79
CA GLU A 47 -6.75 -28.55 -21.01
C GLU A 47 -5.78 -27.77 -20.12
N PRO A 48 -5.20 -26.65 -20.61
CA PRO A 48 -4.34 -25.80 -19.80
C PRO A 48 -5.14 -24.94 -18.82
N VAL A 49 -4.50 -24.65 -17.70
CA VAL A 49 -4.93 -23.84 -16.56
C VAL A 49 -5.59 -22.51 -16.98
N GLY A 50 -6.84 -22.35 -16.52
CA GLY A 50 -7.58 -21.11 -16.23
C GLY A 50 -7.11 -19.80 -16.86
N ILE A 51 -7.53 -19.55 -18.10
CA ILE A 51 -7.75 -18.18 -18.61
C ILE A 51 -9.25 -17.95 -18.49
N GLU A 52 -9.69 -16.91 -17.77
CA GLU A 52 -11.11 -16.51 -17.79
C GLU A 52 -11.59 -16.41 -19.25
N PRO A 53 -12.76 -16.97 -19.61
CA PRO A 53 -13.21 -16.92 -21.00
C PRO A 53 -13.31 -15.46 -21.46
N ARG A 54 -12.55 -15.11 -22.51
CA ARG A 54 -12.64 -13.79 -23.16
C ARG A 54 -14.10 -13.54 -23.50
N MET A 55 -14.70 -12.52 -22.87
CA MET A 55 -16.02 -12.03 -23.27
C MET A 55 -16.01 -11.72 -24.77
N MET A 56 -17.02 -12.22 -25.49
CA MET A 56 -17.21 -11.88 -26.89
C MET A 56 -17.45 -10.37 -27.01
N GLU A 57 -16.78 -9.70 -27.96
CA GLU A 57 -16.79 -8.23 -28.06
C GLU A 57 -18.20 -7.62 -28.12
N ALA A 58 -19.12 -8.27 -28.83
CA ALA A 58 -20.52 -7.84 -28.90
C ALA A 58 -21.21 -7.87 -27.53
N GLU A 59 -20.92 -8.87 -26.69
CA GLU A 59 -21.46 -8.96 -25.34
C GLU A 59 -20.87 -7.87 -24.42
N ALA A 60 -19.56 -7.59 -24.56
CA ALA A 60 -18.91 -6.52 -23.83
C ALA A 60 -19.52 -5.15 -24.19
N ILE A 61 -19.78 -4.88 -25.47
CA ILE A 61 -20.41 -3.63 -25.91
C ILE A 61 -21.81 -3.46 -25.31
N GLU A 62 -22.65 -4.49 -25.36
CA GLU A 62 -24.02 -4.40 -24.83
C GLU A 62 -24.03 -4.24 -23.30
N ARG A 63 -23.16 -4.95 -22.58
CA ARG A 63 -22.99 -4.75 -21.13
C ARG A 63 -22.46 -3.35 -20.81
N ALA A 64 -21.49 -2.84 -21.57
CA ALA A 64 -20.95 -1.49 -21.39
C ALA A 64 -22.05 -0.43 -21.57
N LYS A 65 -22.87 -0.52 -22.61
CA LYS A 65 -24.01 0.39 -22.82
C LYS A 65 -25.01 0.34 -21.66
N LYS A 66 -25.34 -0.86 -21.20
CA LYS A 66 -26.24 -1.08 -20.06
C LYS A 66 -25.70 -0.43 -18.79
N ASN A 67 -24.42 -0.63 -18.48
CA ASN A 67 -23.78 -0.11 -17.26
C ASN A 67 -23.58 1.41 -17.29
N VAL A 68 -23.29 1.99 -18.46
CA VAL A 68 -23.21 3.44 -18.62
C VAL A 68 -24.58 4.09 -18.39
N GLY A 69 -25.69 3.38 -18.65
CA GLY A 69 -27.03 3.79 -18.23
C GLY A 69 -27.50 5.10 -18.86
N GLY A 70 -27.06 5.37 -20.09
CA GLY A 70 -27.42 6.59 -20.84
C GLY A 70 -26.67 7.86 -20.45
N ARG A 71 -25.67 7.77 -19.55
CA ARG A 71 -24.82 8.91 -19.21
C ARG A 71 -23.79 9.22 -20.30
N PRO A 72 -23.28 10.45 -20.38
CA PRO A 72 -22.10 10.76 -21.18
C PRO A 72 -20.87 9.99 -20.69
N ILE A 73 -19.98 9.63 -21.61
CA ILE A 73 -18.62 9.13 -21.32
C ILE A 73 -17.64 10.25 -21.62
N VAL A 74 -16.94 10.76 -20.62
CA VAL A 74 -16.07 11.94 -20.72
C VAL A 74 -14.62 11.52 -20.73
N VAL A 75 -13.91 11.72 -21.85
CA VAL A 75 -12.51 11.35 -22.03
C VAL A 75 -11.59 12.52 -21.69
N VAL A 76 -10.78 12.35 -20.63
CA VAL A 76 -9.90 13.38 -20.07
C VAL A 76 -8.43 12.96 -20.14
N GLY A 77 -7.51 13.91 -19.99
CA GLY A 77 -6.06 13.66 -19.97
C GLY A 77 -5.25 14.72 -20.70
N LEU A 78 -3.93 14.58 -20.63
CA LEU A 78 -2.99 15.54 -21.23
C LEU A 78 -3.05 15.57 -22.76
N MET A 79 -2.45 16.60 -23.31
CA MET A 79 -2.32 16.74 -24.76
C MET A 79 -1.42 15.62 -25.31
N GLY A 80 -1.86 14.89 -26.34
CA GLY A 80 -1.09 13.77 -26.91
C GLY A 80 -1.46 12.38 -26.39
N CYS A 81 -2.30 12.26 -25.36
CA CYS A 81 -2.78 10.95 -24.85
C CYS A 81 -3.90 10.31 -25.71
N GLY A 82 -4.29 10.93 -26.84
CA GLY A 82 -5.21 10.31 -27.79
C GLY A 82 -6.71 10.56 -27.58
N LYS A 83 -7.14 11.45 -26.67
CA LYS A 83 -8.56 11.76 -26.35
C LYS A 83 -9.51 11.74 -27.55
N SER A 84 -9.31 12.60 -28.55
CA SER A 84 -10.21 12.67 -29.71
C SER A 84 -10.14 11.42 -30.59
N SER A 85 -9.00 10.74 -30.66
CA SER A 85 -8.82 9.54 -31.51
C SER A 85 -9.40 8.28 -30.88
N VAL A 86 -9.25 8.11 -29.56
CA VAL A 86 -9.85 7.05 -28.76
C VAL A 86 -11.35 7.31 -28.62
N GLY A 87 -11.75 8.55 -28.31
CA GLY A 87 -13.14 8.96 -28.16
C GLY A 87 -13.99 8.70 -29.41
N LYS A 88 -13.50 9.06 -30.61
CA LYS A 88 -14.21 8.77 -31.88
C LYS A 88 -14.44 7.27 -32.11
N ARG A 89 -13.43 6.45 -31.82
CA ARG A 89 -13.53 4.98 -31.99
C ARG A 89 -14.45 4.35 -30.94
N LEU A 90 -14.37 4.82 -29.69
CA LEU A 90 -15.25 4.39 -28.62
C LEU A 90 -16.71 4.72 -28.95
N ALA A 91 -16.98 5.94 -29.42
CA ALA A 91 -18.30 6.37 -29.84
C ALA A 91 -18.85 5.49 -30.98
N PHE A 92 -18.01 5.20 -31.98
CA PHE A 92 -18.35 4.30 -33.08
C PHE A 92 -18.72 2.89 -32.58
N LYS A 93 -17.88 2.28 -31.73
CA LYS A 93 -18.14 0.93 -31.19
C LYS A 93 -19.38 0.87 -30.30
N LEU A 94 -19.64 1.92 -29.53
CA LEU A 94 -20.83 2.01 -28.66
C LEU A 94 -22.07 2.55 -29.37
N ASN A 95 -22.00 2.88 -30.66
CA ASN A 95 -23.08 3.54 -31.41
C ASN A 95 -23.62 4.80 -30.69
N LEU A 96 -22.71 5.64 -30.21
CA LEU A 96 -22.99 6.91 -29.54
C LEU A 96 -22.49 8.09 -30.37
N PRO A 97 -23.08 9.29 -30.24
CA PRO A 97 -22.49 10.52 -30.77
C PRO A 97 -21.12 10.80 -30.16
N PHE A 98 -20.19 11.35 -30.96
CA PHE A 98 -18.93 11.89 -30.48
C PHE A 98 -18.94 13.42 -30.53
N VAL A 99 -18.50 14.06 -29.45
CA VAL A 99 -18.31 15.52 -29.37
C VAL A 99 -16.91 15.83 -28.84
N ASP A 100 -16.21 16.75 -29.48
CA ASP A 100 -14.98 17.35 -28.94
C ASP A 100 -15.32 18.73 -28.38
N ALA A 101 -15.05 18.96 -27.09
CA ALA A 101 -15.41 20.20 -26.42
C ALA A 101 -14.65 21.40 -27.01
N ASP A 102 -13.41 21.20 -27.45
CA ASP A 102 -12.60 22.27 -28.04
C ASP A 102 -13.25 22.74 -29.37
N ASP A 103 -13.68 21.82 -30.23
CA ASP A 103 -14.36 22.11 -31.49
C ASP A 103 -15.70 22.86 -31.26
N GLU A 104 -16.43 22.50 -30.20
CA GLU A 104 -17.71 23.13 -29.87
C GLU A 104 -17.54 24.55 -29.30
N ILE A 105 -16.46 24.79 -28.54
CA ILE A 105 -16.11 26.13 -28.07
C ILE A 105 -15.78 27.04 -29.26
N GLU A 106 -14.97 26.56 -30.20
CA GLU A 106 -14.61 27.33 -31.39
C GLU A 106 -15.83 27.67 -32.25
N ARG A 107 -16.72 26.69 -32.44
CA ARG A 107 -17.99 26.88 -33.16
C ARG A 107 -18.89 27.90 -32.48
N ALA A 108 -19.04 27.83 -31.16
CA ALA A 108 -19.87 28.76 -30.40
C ALA A 108 -19.31 30.19 -30.41
N ALA A 109 -17.99 30.35 -30.47
CA ALA A 109 -17.32 31.64 -30.51
C ALA A 109 -17.12 32.21 -31.92
N ALA A 110 -17.33 31.40 -32.96
CA ALA A 110 -16.93 31.69 -34.35
C ALA A 110 -15.46 32.15 -34.45
N LYS A 111 -14.60 31.60 -33.58
CA LYS A 111 -13.18 31.93 -33.43
C LYS A 111 -12.41 30.68 -33.01
N THR A 112 -11.16 30.56 -33.44
CA THR A 112 -10.25 29.53 -32.94
C THR A 112 -9.90 29.77 -31.47
N ILE A 113 -9.49 28.74 -30.74
CA ILE A 113 -9.05 28.89 -29.34
C ILE A 113 -7.92 29.92 -29.23
N ASN A 114 -6.99 29.94 -30.19
CA ASN A 114 -5.90 30.91 -30.21
C ASN A 114 -6.39 32.35 -30.32
N GLU A 115 -7.41 32.61 -31.15
CA GLU A 115 -8.03 33.94 -31.28
C GLU A 115 -8.81 34.31 -30.02
N ILE A 116 -9.51 33.36 -29.37
CA ILE A 116 -10.19 33.61 -28.10
C ILE A 116 -9.19 34.03 -27.01
N PHE A 117 -8.04 33.34 -26.93
CA PHE A 117 -6.99 33.69 -25.98
C PHE A 117 -6.38 35.06 -26.28
N ALA A 118 -6.14 35.38 -27.55
CA ALA A 118 -5.57 36.67 -27.96
C ALA A 118 -6.52 37.85 -27.69
N ASP A 119 -7.81 37.67 -27.99
CA ASP A 119 -8.79 38.76 -27.91
C ASP A 119 -9.35 38.97 -26.49
N HIS A 120 -9.51 37.88 -25.72
CA HIS A 120 -10.26 37.90 -24.46
C HIS A 120 -9.52 37.30 -23.26
N GLY A 121 -8.35 36.70 -23.49
CA GLY A 121 -7.51 36.09 -22.46
C GLY A 121 -7.99 34.71 -21.97
N GLU A 122 -7.11 34.01 -21.25
CA GLU A 122 -7.36 32.64 -20.77
C GLU A 122 -8.55 32.57 -19.78
N ALA A 123 -8.71 33.57 -18.90
CA ALA A 123 -9.80 33.55 -17.91
C ALA A 123 -11.18 33.53 -18.58
N HIS A 124 -11.35 34.26 -19.68
CA HIS A 124 -12.57 34.26 -20.49
C HIS A 124 -12.77 32.89 -21.15
N PHE A 125 -11.73 32.34 -21.78
CA PHE A 125 -11.77 31.01 -22.37
C PHE A 125 -12.20 29.94 -21.35
N ARG A 126 -11.59 29.94 -20.16
CA ARG A 126 -11.93 28.97 -19.09
C ARG A 126 -13.37 29.12 -18.62
N ALA A 127 -13.89 30.33 -18.54
CA ALA A 127 -15.30 30.56 -18.21
C ALA A 127 -16.25 30.04 -19.32
N GLY A 128 -15.88 30.22 -20.59
CA GLY A 128 -16.58 29.64 -21.74
C GLY A 128 -16.53 28.11 -21.75
N GLU A 129 -15.35 27.53 -21.56
CA GLU A 129 -15.10 26.08 -21.48
C GLU A 129 -16.01 25.42 -20.43
N ARG A 130 -16.12 26.01 -19.22
CA ARG A 130 -17.05 25.53 -18.17
C ARG A 130 -18.50 25.50 -18.63
N LYS A 131 -18.98 26.57 -19.28
CA LYS A 131 -20.38 26.67 -19.74
C LYS A 131 -20.66 25.67 -20.86
N VAL A 132 -19.75 25.52 -21.82
CA VAL A 132 -19.90 24.58 -22.93
C VAL A 132 -19.92 23.15 -22.42
N ILE A 133 -18.99 22.77 -21.54
CA ILE A 133 -18.97 21.42 -20.97
C ILE A 133 -20.24 21.15 -20.16
N ALA A 134 -20.68 22.09 -19.32
CA ALA A 134 -21.91 21.94 -18.55
C ALA A 134 -23.15 21.71 -19.45
N ARG A 135 -23.24 22.43 -20.58
CA ARG A 135 -24.30 22.21 -21.58
C ARG A 135 -24.17 20.84 -22.24
N LEU A 136 -22.97 20.46 -22.68
CA LEU A 136 -22.71 19.20 -23.37
C LEU A 136 -23.05 17.99 -22.49
N LEU A 137 -22.74 18.05 -21.20
CA LEU A 137 -23.11 17.00 -20.24
C LEU A 137 -24.63 16.79 -20.13
N GLY A 138 -25.44 17.80 -20.46
CA GLY A 138 -26.91 17.73 -20.46
C GLY A 138 -27.54 17.15 -21.73
N ASN A 139 -26.77 16.88 -22.79
CA ASN A 139 -27.31 16.41 -24.08
C ASN A 139 -27.61 14.90 -24.13
N GLY A 140 -27.47 14.20 -23.00
CA GLY A 140 -27.71 12.75 -22.92
C GLY A 140 -26.51 11.89 -23.38
N PRO A 141 -26.75 10.62 -23.77
CA PRO A 141 -25.71 9.66 -24.04
C PRO A 141 -24.81 10.06 -25.22
N GLN A 142 -23.51 10.25 -24.95
CA GLN A 142 -22.50 10.60 -25.95
C GLN A 142 -21.10 10.28 -25.42
N VAL A 143 -20.09 10.30 -26.28
CA VAL A 143 -18.68 10.34 -25.88
C VAL A 143 -18.16 11.77 -26.07
N LEU A 144 -17.73 12.39 -24.96
CA LEU A 144 -17.24 13.76 -24.90
C LEU A 144 -15.73 13.78 -24.65
N ALA A 145 -14.92 14.25 -25.61
CA ALA A 145 -13.51 14.55 -25.36
C ALA A 145 -13.37 15.99 -24.83
N THR A 146 -12.59 16.20 -23.78
CA THR A 146 -12.37 17.54 -23.21
C THR A 146 -11.01 18.12 -23.58
N GLY A 147 -10.90 19.45 -23.55
CA GLY A 147 -9.61 20.15 -23.52
C GLY A 147 -8.75 19.71 -22.33
N GLY A 148 -7.42 19.87 -22.46
CA GLY A 148 -6.48 19.44 -21.41
C GLY A 148 -6.60 20.23 -20.09
N GLY A 149 -7.19 21.43 -20.09
CA GLY A 149 -7.40 22.20 -18.86
C GLY A 149 -8.76 22.00 -18.22
N ALA A 150 -9.74 21.46 -18.96
CA ALA A 150 -11.13 21.33 -18.52
C ALA A 150 -11.30 20.61 -17.18
N PHE A 151 -10.66 19.44 -17.03
CA PHE A 151 -10.76 18.61 -15.82
C PHE A 151 -9.95 19.18 -14.64
N ILE A 152 -9.14 20.22 -14.84
CA ILE A 152 -8.41 20.84 -13.73
C ILE A 152 -9.32 21.74 -12.90
N ASN A 153 -10.38 22.25 -13.52
CA ASN A 153 -11.37 23.06 -12.84
C ASN A 153 -12.26 22.21 -11.91
N PRO A 154 -12.35 22.52 -10.60
CA PRO A 154 -13.14 21.74 -9.65
C PRO A 154 -14.64 21.67 -9.98
N GLU A 155 -15.25 22.77 -10.45
CA GLU A 155 -16.68 22.79 -10.81
C GLU A 155 -16.97 21.86 -11.99
N THR A 156 -16.10 21.87 -13.00
CA THR A 156 -16.20 20.96 -14.14
C THR A 156 -16.06 19.51 -13.69
N ARG A 157 -15.10 19.20 -12.82
CA ARG A 157 -14.91 17.83 -12.29
C ARG A 157 -16.12 17.34 -11.51
N LEU A 158 -16.64 18.15 -10.60
CA LEU A 158 -17.80 17.79 -9.78
C LEU A 158 -19.01 17.50 -10.68
N ARG A 159 -19.27 18.37 -11.67
CA ARG A 159 -20.36 18.12 -12.64
C ARG A 159 -20.15 16.83 -13.43
N ILE A 160 -18.94 16.57 -13.92
CA ILE A 160 -18.64 15.32 -14.64
C ILE A 160 -18.91 14.12 -13.73
N LYS A 161 -18.46 14.17 -12.48
CA LYS A 161 -18.65 13.11 -11.48
C LYS A 161 -20.13 12.84 -11.18
N ASP A 162 -20.95 13.89 -11.17
CA ASP A 162 -22.38 13.78 -10.85
C ASP A 162 -23.20 13.13 -11.98
N VAL A 163 -22.88 13.42 -13.25
CA VAL A 163 -23.76 13.07 -14.38
C VAL A 163 -23.13 12.20 -15.46
N ALA A 164 -21.83 11.93 -15.41
CA ALA A 164 -21.10 11.25 -16.48
C ALA A 164 -20.15 10.17 -15.94
N VAL A 165 -19.61 9.38 -16.87
CA VAL A 165 -18.53 8.42 -16.64
C VAL A 165 -17.23 9.00 -17.17
N SER A 166 -16.28 9.32 -16.30
CA SER A 166 -15.01 9.92 -16.70
C SER A 166 -13.91 8.87 -16.92
N VAL A 167 -13.21 9.01 -18.05
CA VAL A 167 -12.13 8.13 -18.51
C VAL A 167 -10.86 8.94 -18.68
N TRP A 168 -9.92 8.79 -17.75
CA TRP A 168 -8.59 9.35 -17.88
C TRP A 168 -7.70 8.48 -18.77
N LEU A 169 -7.25 9.04 -19.89
CA LEU A 169 -6.17 8.48 -20.70
C LEU A 169 -4.82 8.95 -20.16
N ARG A 170 -4.16 8.09 -19.37
CA ARG A 170 -2.81 8.32 -18.82
C ARG A 170 -1.77 7.91 -19.85
N ALA A 171 -0.74 8.72 -20.09
CA ALA A 171 0.30 8.38 -21.05
C ALA A 171 1.65 8.89 -20.57
N GLU A 172 2.65 8.02 -20.48
CA GLU A 172 3.97 8.42 -20.01
C GLU A 172 4.60 9.52 -20.88
N LEU A 173 5.49 10.30 -20.26
CA LEU A 173 6.19 11.40 -20.92
C LEU A 173 6.79 11.02 -22.28
N PRO A 174 7.49 9.88 -22.47
CA PRO A 174 8.04 9.52 -23.77
C PRO A 174 6.96 9.35 -24.85
N VAL A 175 5.80 8.80 -24.49
CA VAL A 175 4.66 8.61 -25.40
C VAL A 175 4.04 9.95 -25.78
N LEU A 176 3.82 10.82 -24.79
CA LEU A 176 3.31 12.18 -25.01
C LEU A 176 4.24 12.97 -25.93
N MET A 177 5.54 12.97 -25.63
CA MET A 177 6.54 13.70 -26.41
C MET A 177 6.60 13.22 -27.86
N ARG A 178 6.60 11.90 -28.11
CA ARG A 178 6.59 11.34 -29.48
C ARG A 178 5.34 11.70 -30.29
N ARG A 179 4.19 11.84 -29.63
CA ARG A 179 2.90 12.15 -30.29
C ARG A 179 2.69 13.63 -30.51
N VAL A 180 3.21 14.45 -29.59
CA VAL A 180 3.10 15.90 -29.67
C VAL A 180 4.15 16.49 -30.60
N SER A 181 5.36 15.92 -30.68
CA SER A 181 6.41 16.36 -31.62
C SER A 181 6.04 16.18 -33.10
N LYS A 182 5.04 15.35 -33.42
CA LYS A 182 4.56 15.08 -34.78
C LYS A 182 3.46 16.04 -35.27
N ARG A 183 3.06 17.04 -34.48
CA ARG A 183 1.99 17.99 -34.86
C ARG A 183 2.46 19.44 -34.67
N ASP A 184 2.59 20.18 -35.78
CA ASP A 184 3.27 21.49 -35.84
C ASP A 184 2.58 22.67 -35.13
N HIS A 185 1.39 22.52 -34.53
CA HIS A 185 0.57 23.69 -34.16
C HIS A 185 0.02 23.62 -32.73
N ARG A 186 0.86 23.86 -31.71
CA ARG A 186 0.38 24.11 -30.32
C ARG A 186 1.12 25.26 -29.61
N PRO A 187 0.40 26.27 -29.08
CA PRO A 187 0.99 27.43 -28.40
C PRO A 187 1.76 27.10 -27.10
N LEU A 188 1.29 26.13 -26.32
CA LEU A 188 1.82 25.79 -24.98
C LEU A 188 3.25 25.21 -24.96
N LEU A 189 3.83 24.92 -26.13
CA LEU A 189 5.16 24.32 -26.27
C LEU A 189 6.11 25.20 -27.11
N ARG A 190 5.72 26.44 -27.42
CA ARG A 190 6.53 27.37 -28.22
C ARG A 190 7.63 28.06 -27.42
N ASP A 191 7.42 28.26 -26.12
CA ASP A 191 8.37 28.99 -25.27
C ASP A 191 9.12 28.03 -24.32
N GLY A 192 10.38 27.72 -24.63
CA GLY A 192 11.30 27.00 -23.74
C GLY A 192 11.52 25.51 -24.09
N ASN A 193 11.71 24.67 -23.07
CA ASN A 193 11.96 23.24 -23.19
C ASN A 193 10.62 22.45 -23.13
N PRO A 194 10.11 21.91 -24.25
CA PRO A 194 8.80 21.25 -24.32
C PRO A 194 8.68 20.04 -23.38
N GLU A 195 9.79 19.32 -23.17
CA GLU A 195 9.83 18.19 -22.25
C GLU A 195 9.70 18.64 -20.80
N ALA A 196 10.40 19.71 -20.40
CA ALA A 196 10.31 20.27 -19.06
C ALA A 196 8.90 20.80 -18.78
N THR A 197 8.28 21.49 -19.74
CA THR A 197 6.89 21.95 -19.63
C THR A 197 5.94 20.76 -19.50
N MET A 198 6.14 19.69 -20.27
CA MET A 198 5.31 18.48 -20.16
C MET A 198 5.48 17.77 -18.81
N ARG A 199 6.70 17.69 -18.27
CA ARG A 199 6.97 17.16 -16.92
C ARG A 199 6.22 17.94 -15.85
N LYS A 200 6.31 19.27 -15.88
CA LYS A 200 5.57 20.14 -14.96
C LYS A 200 4.06 19.91 -15.05
N LEU A 201 3.51 19.82 -16.27
CA LEU A 201 2.08 19.53 -16.47
C LEU A 201 1.68 18.15 -15.96
N ILE A 202 2.55 17.14 -16.08
CA ILE A 202 2.31 15.80 -15.50
C ILE A 202 2.24 15.90 -13.97
N GLU A 203 3.23 16.52 -13.34
CA GLU A 203 3.29 16.69 -11.88
C GLU A 203 2.07 17.44 -11.33
N GLU A 204 1.64 18.50 -12.00
CA GLU A 204 0.49 19.31 -11.58
C GLU A 204 -0.86 18.63 -11.83
N ARG A 205 -1.01 17.93 -12.97
CA ARG A 205 -2.34 17.50 -13.46
C ARG A 205 -2.64 16.03 -13.24
N TYR A 206 -1.64 15.15 -13.13
CA TYR A 206 -1.89 13.72 -12.95
C TYR A 206 -2.63 13.39 -11.65
N PRO A 207 -2.28 14.01 -10.49
CA PRO A 207 -3.05 13.80 -9.27
C PRO A 207 -4.52 14.18 -9.43
N ILE A 208 -4.82 15.20 -10.25
CA ILE A 208 -6.18 15.68 -10.49
C ILE A 208 -6.91 14.78 -11.50
N TYR A 209 -6.26 14.36 -12.59
CA TYR A 209 -6.88 13.41 -13.53
C TYR A 209 -7.13 12.03 -12.91
N ALA A 210 -6.35 11.65 -11.89
CA ALA A 210 -6.56 10.41 -11.14
C ALA A 210 -7.89 10.40 -10.37
N GLU A 211 -8.56 11.55 -10.20
CA GLU A 211 -9.94 11.63 -9.68
C GLU A 211 -11.00 11.10 -10.66
N ALA A 212 -10.64 10.83 -11.93
CA ALA A 212 -11.57 10.26 -12.90
C ALA A 212 -11.99 8.84 -12.50
N ASP A 213 -13.21 8.45 -12.89
CA ASP A 213 -13.82 7.18 -12.49
C ASP A 213 -13.04 5.97 -13.02
N MET A 214 -12.35 6.13 -14.16
CA MET A 214 -11.52 5.11 -14.77
C MET A 214 -10.22 5.67 -15.31
N THR A 215 -9.11 4.95 -15.09
CA THR A 215 -7.80 5.25 -15.70
C THR A 215 -7.41 4.17 -16.70
N ILE A 216 -7.05 4.59 -17.91
CA ILE A 216 -6.59 3.73 -19.00
C ILE A 216 -5.22 4.21 -19.48
N ASP A 217 -4.27 3.29 -19.58
CA ASP A 217 -2.95 3.61 -20.10
C ASP A 217 -2.97 3.71 -21.62
N SER A 218 -2.83 4.94 -22.11
CA SER A 218 -2.57 5.25 -23.51
C SER A 218 -1.12 4.94 -23.86
N ARG A 219 -0.86 3.66 -24.16
CA ARG A 219 0.43 3.12 -24.61
C ARG A 219 0.65 3.34 -26.11
N ASP A 220 1.84 3.01 -26.60
CA ASP A 220 2.21 3.08 -28.02
C ASP A 220 1.68 1.86 -28.80
N GLU A 221 0.36 1.68 -28.74
CA GLU A 221 -0.39 0.59 -29.36
C GLU A 221 -1.54 1.14 -30.20
N PRO A 222 -2.14 0.33 -31.11
CA PRO A 222 -3.31 0.76 -31.86
C PRO A 222 -4.44 1.20 -30.92
N HIS A 223 -5.06 2.35 -31.20
CA HIS A 223 -6.13 2.89 -30.35
C HIS A 223 -7.30 1.91 -30.15
N ASP A 224 -7.51 0.94 -31.06
CA ASP A 224 -8.55 -0.09 -30.90
C ASP A 224 -8.29 -1.03 -29.71
N VAL A 225 -7.04 -1.23 -29.31
CA VAL A 225 -6.70 -1.98 -28.08
C VAL A 225 -7.16 -1.19 -26.86
N ILE A 226 -6.84 0.11 -26.82
CA ILE A 226 -7.25 1.04 -25.76
C ILE A 226 -8.78 1.13 -25.67
N VAL A 227 -9.47 1.18 -26.82
CA VAL A 227 -10.94 1.21 -26.88
C VAL A 227 -11.54 -0.09 -26.37
N THR A 228 -10.94 -1.23 -26.71
CA THR A 228 -11.38 -2.54 -26.22
C THR A 228 -11.20 -2.64 -24.71
N GLU A 229 -10.09 -2.11 -24.17
CA GLU A 229 -9.88 -2.03 -22.73
C GLU A 229 -10.94 -1.16 -22.04
N ILE A 230 -11.26 0.01 -22.61
CA ILE A 230 -12.34 0.88 -22.11
C ILE A 230 -13.67 0.12 -22.10
N ILE A 231 -14.05 -0.52 -23.21
CA ILE A 231 -15.31 -1.25 -23.32
C ILE A 231 -15.38 -2.38 -22.30
N ASN A 232 -14.30 -3.15 -22.15
CA ASN A 232 -14.27 -4.25 -21.19
C ASN A 232 -14.42 -3.74 -19.75
N ARG A 233 -13.79 -2.61 -19.39
CA ARG A 233 -13.95 -2.03 -18.06
C ARG A 233 -15.34 -1.43 -17.83
N LEU A 234 -15.91 -0.79 -18.84
CA LEU A 234 -17.31 -0.34 -18.79
C LEU A 234 -18.27 -1.54 -18.65
N ALA A 235 -17.99 -2.65 -19.35
CA ALA A 235 -18.78 -3.89 -19.32
C ALA A 235 -18.67 -4.66 -18.02
N ALA A 236 -17.49 -4.64 -17.39
CA ALA A 236 -17.23 -5.25 -16.08
C ALA A 236 -17.99 -4.53 -14.94
N GLY A 237 -18.50 -3.32 -15.20
CA GLY A 237 -19.46 -2.67 -14.31
C GLY A 237 -18.85 -2.19 -13.00
N THR A 238 -17.56 -1.85 -12.96
CA THR A 238 -17.00 -1.08 -11.82
C THR A 238 -17.84 0.18 -11.67
N GLU A 239 -18.57 0.26 -10.56
CA GLU A 239 -19.74 1.10 -10.35
C GLU A 239 -19.51 2.57 -10.73
N PHE A 240 -20.06 2.95 -11.87
CA PHE A 240 -20.29 4.34 -12.16
C PHE A 240 -21.70 4.65 -11.67
N ALA A 241 -21.85 5.26 -10.51
CA ALA A 241 -22.99 6.06 -10.02
C ALA A 241 -22.97 6.02 -8.50
N ALA A 242 -23.32 7.16 -7.90
CA ALA A 242 -23.69 7.38 -6.50
C ALA A 242 -23.41 6.24 -5.53
N ALA A 243 -22.51 6.50 -4.58
CA ALA A 243 -22.37 5.75 -3.34
C ALA A 243 -23.76 5.39 -2.78
N SER A 244 -24.18 4.16 -3.04
CA SER A 244 -25.33 3.52 -2.40
C SER A 244 -24.79 2.23 -1.84
N ALA A 245 -24.92 2.08 -0.52
CA ALA A 245 -24.48 0.93 0.23
C ALA A 245 -25.20 -0.32 -0.27
N ALA A 246 -24.53 -1.17 -1.07
CA ALA A 246 -24.93 -2.57 -1.26
C ALA A 246 -23.96 -3.45 -2.09
N ASP A 247 -23.09 -2.94 -2.94
CA ASP A 247 -22.21 -3.82 -3.75
C ASP A 247 -20.81 -3.92 -3.16
N ALA A 248 -20.52 -5.10 -2.61
CA ALA A 248 -19.28 -5.40 -1.90
C ALA A 248 -18.07 -5.40 -2.84
N ASN A 249 -17.15 -4.43 -2.67
CA ASN A 249 -15.74 -4.79 -2.77
C ASN A 249 -15.50 -5.87 -1.69
N PRO A 250 -15.04 -7.09 -2.03
CA PRO A 250 -14.91 -8.14 -1.03
C PRO A 250 -13.95 -7.65 0.05
N SER A 251 -14.49 -7.38 1.23
CA SER A 251 -13.68 -7.09 2.40
C SER A 251 -12.85 -8.34 2.68
N ARG A 252 -11.52 -8.20 2.64
CA ARG A 252 -10.63 -9.26 3.09
C ARG A 252 -10.55 -9.15 4.60
N THR A 253 -10.66 -10.29 5.27
CA THR A 253 -10.54 -10.37 6.72
C THR A 253 -9.38 -11.29 7.03
N VAL A 254 -8.36 -10.77 7.71
CA VAL A 254 -7.28 -11.59 8.26
C VAL A 254 -7.47 -11.70 9.77
N HIS A 255 -7.63 -12.92 10.26
CA HIS A 255 -7.74 -13.20 11.69
C HIS A 255 -6.36 -13.31 12.33
N VAL A 256 -6.13 -12.54 13.40
CA VAL A 256 -4.88 -12.62 14.20
C VAL A 256 -5.16 -13.44 15.45
N GLU A 257 -4.69 -14.69 15.45
CA GLU A 257 -4.95 -15.65 16.52
C GLU A 257 -4.03 -15.41 17.73
N LEU A 258 -4.60 -14.93 18.84
CA LEU A 258 -3.96 -14.66 20.12
C LEU A 258 -4.86 -15.08 21.31
N GLY A 259 -5.74 -16.07 21.12
CA GLY A 259 -6.70 -16.54 22.12
C GLY A 259 -7.74 -15.46 22.46
N ASP A 260 -7.92 -15.16 23.75
CA ASP A 260 -8.89 -14.14 24.20
C ASP A 260 -8.57 -12.71 23.69
N ARG A 261 -7.37 -12.50 23.15
CA ARG A 261 -6.92 -11.23 22.58
C ARG A 261 -6.89 -11.25 21.04
N SER A 262 -7.48 -12.27 20.41
CA SER A 262 -7.61 -12.33 18.95
C SER A 262 -8.42 -11.15 18.41
N TYR A 263 -8.05 -10.70 17.23
CA TYR A 263 -8.73 -9.61 16.54
C TYR A 263 -8.65 -9.79 15.03
N ASP A 264 -9.49 -9.06 14.31
CA ASP A 264 -9.50 -9.07 12.85
C ASP A 264 -8.81 -7.84 12.28
N VAL A 265 -8.22 -8.02 11.10
CA VAL A 265 -7.80 -6.95 10.21
C VAL A 265 -8.74 -6.95 9.02
N LEU A 266 -9.52 -5.88 8.89
CA LEU A 266 -10.45 -5.68 7.78
C LEU A 266 -9.78 -4.82 6.71
N ILE A 267 -9.69 -5.34 5.50
CA ILE A 267 -9.04 -4.68 4.37
C ILE A 267 -10.09 -4.49 3.28
N ALA A 268 -10.43 -3.24 3.00
CA ALA A 268 -11.44 -2.91 2.00
C ALA A 268 -11.20 -1.50 1.48
N ARG A 269 -11.71 -1.21 0.28
CA ARG A 269 -11.65 0.14 -0.29
C ARG A 269 -12.88 0.93 0.14
N GLY A 270 -12.69 2.09 0.76
CA GLY A 270 -13.76 3.01 1.16
C GLY A 270 -14.44 2.68 2.50
N ILE A 271 -13.96 1.66 3.22
CA ILE A 271 -14.52 1.21 4.51
C ILE A 271 -14.48 2.28 5.60
N LEU A 272 -13.69 3.35 5.45
CA LEU A 272 -13.63 4.46 6.40
C LEU A 272 -15.03 5.07 6.66
N ARG A 273 -15.87 5.17 5.61
CA ARG A 273 -17.25 5.69 5.69
C ARG A 273 -18.19 4.78 6.50
N GLU A 274 -17.88 3.50 6.57
CA GLU A 274 -18.69 2.48 7.25
C GLU A 274 -18.17 2.19 8.66
N THR A 275 -17.02 2.75 9.05
CA THR A 275 -16.35 2.49 10.34
C THR A 275 -17.31 2.61 11.53
N GLY A 276 -18.12 3.67 11.61
CA GLY A 276 -19.07 3.85 12.72
C GLY A 276 -20.08 2.70 12.80
N ALA A 277 -20.71 2.34 11.67
CA ALA A 277 -21.68 1.25 11.63
C ALA A 277 -21.02 -0.09 12.01
N LEU A 278 -19.80 -0.31 11.52
CA LEU A 278 -19.01 -1.50 11.82
C LEU A 278 -18.65 -1.60 13.31
N LEU A 279 -18.21 -0.50 13.92
CA LEU A 279 -17.89 -0.46 15.34
C LEU A 279 -19.14 -0.68 16.20
N LYS A 280 -20.27 -0.09 15.83
CA LYS A 280 -21.54 -0.31 16.53
C LYS A 280 -21.97 -1.77 16.49
N ALA A 281 -21.87 -2.41 15.32
CA ALA A 281 -22.21 -3.82 15.16
C ALA A 281 -21.31 -4.74 16.00
N ARG A 282 -20.02 -4.43 16.11
CA ARG A 282 -19.04 -5.27 16.81
C ARG A 282 -18.96 -5.01 18.32
N PHE A 283 -19.17 -3.77 18.75
CA PHE A 283 -18.88 -3.34 20.12
C PHE A 283 -20.08 -2.73 20.86
N GLY A 284 -21.22 -2.57 20.19
CA GLY A 284 -22.42 -1.96 20.76
C GLY A 284 -22.31 -0.43 20.87
N GLU A 285 -23.07 0.14 21.80
CA GLU A 285 -23.06 1.58 22.07
C GLU A 285 -21.85 1.95 22.92
N VAL A 286 -20.78 2.39 22.26
CA VAL A 286 -19.55 2.87 22.89
C VAL A 286 -19.15 4.24 22.35
N LYS A 287 -18.43 5.02 23.16
CA LYS A 287 -17.84 6.26 22.71
C LYS A 287 -16.49 6.02 22.03
N CYS A 288 -16.14 6.88 21.08
CA CYS A 288 -14.93 6.81 20.29
C CYS A 288 -14.18 8.14 20.32
N GLY A 289 -12.97 8.14 20.88
CA GLY A 289 -12.04 9.27 20.79
C GLY A 289 -11.02 9.06 19.69
N VAL A 290 -11.02 9.92 18.67
CA VAL A 290 -10.11 9.83 17.52
C VAL A 290 -8.78 10.50 17.84
N VAL A 291 -7.65 9.87 17.50
CA VAL A 291 -6.31 10.47 17.58
C VAL A 291 -5.68 10.43 16.21
N THR A 292 -5.28 11.58 15.67
CA THR A 292 -4.74 11.73 14.31
C THR A 292 -3.64 12.79 14.27
N ASP A 293 -2.88 12.86 13.17
CA ASP A 293 -2.03 14.02 12.86
C ASP A 293 -2.72 15.02 11.91
N GLU A 294 -2.12 16.20 11.78
CA GLU A 294 -2.60 17.28 10.91
C GLU A 294 -2.72 16.91 9.43
N ASN A 295 -1.84 16.06 8.88
CA ASN A 295 -1.88 15.69 7.47
C ASN A 295 -3.08 14.79 7.20
N VAL A 296 -3.25 13.76 8.02
CA VAL A 296 -4.39 12.84 7.92
C VAL A 296 -5.70 13.56 8.23
N ALA A 297 -5.69 14.50 9.19
CA ALA A 297 -6.87 15.27 9.55
C ALA A 297 -7.40 16.11 8.37
N ARG A 298 -6.51 16.76 7.62
CA ARG A 298 -6.88 17.57 6.45
C ARG A 298 -7.56 16.77 5.34
N HIS A 299 -7.22 15.49 5.19
CA HIS A 299 -7.71 14.67 4.10
C HIS A 299 -8.93 13.82 4.47
N HIS A 300 -8.93 13.20 5.66
CA HIS A 300 -9.81 12.06 5.92
C HIS A 300 -10.60 12.14 7.24
N LEU A 301 -10.23 13.02 8.18
CA LEU A 301 -10.88 13.06 9.50
C LEU A 301 -12.38 13.36 9.42
N ALA A 302 -12.79 14.29 8.56
CA ALA A 302 -14.20 14.61 8.39
C ALA A 302 -15.05 13.38 8.04
N THR A 303 -14.52 12.48 7.19
CA THR A 303 -15.20 11.25 6.79
C THR A 303 -15.38 10.28 7.97
N LEU A 304 -14.33 10.10 8.77
CA LEU A 304 -14.38 9.24 9.95
C LEU A 304 -15.33 9.81 11.02
N GLU A 305 -15.23 11.12 11.29
CA GLU A 305 -16.11 11.78 12.26
C GLU A 305 -17.58 11.67 11.85
N GLU A 306 -17.91 11.88 10.57
CA GLU A 306 -19.27 11.74 10.06
C GLU A 306 -19.78 10.31 10.24
N SER A 307 -18.97 9.32 9.91
CA SER A 307 -19.29 7.90 10.11
C SER A 307 -19.62 7.60 11.59
N LEU A 308 -18.80 8.08 12.53
CA LEU A 308 -19.01 7.88 13.97
C LEU A 308 -20.20 8.66 14.52
N LYS A 309 -20.39 9.92 14.08
CA LYS A 309 -21.51 10.78 14.48
C LYS A 309 -22.84 10.20 14.04
N SER A 310 -22.92 9.62 12.83
CA SER A 310 -24.12 8.96 12.31
C SER A 310 -24.63 7.83 13.21
N GLN A 311 -23.73 7.23 14.01
CA GLN A 311 -24.03 6.16 14.94
C GLN A 311 -24.13 6.61 16.41
N GLY A 312 -23.94 7.89 16.69
CA GLY A 312 -23.93 8.45 18.05
C GLY A 312 -22.69 8.10 18.88
N MET A 313 -21.60 7.68 18.24
CA MET A 313 -20.40 7.15 18.92
C MET A 313 -19.27 8.17 19.06
N PHE A 314 -19.33 9.33 18.39
CA PHE A 314 -18.23 10.28 18.35
C PHE A 314 -18.08 11.06 19.67
N ALA A 315 -16.94 10.92 20.36
CA ALA A 315 -16.62 11.64 21.59
C ALA A 315 -15.76 12.90 21.37
N GLY A 316 -14.96 12.92 20.30
CA GLY A 316 -14.05 14.02 19.99
C GLY A 316 -12.80 13.54 19.24
N SER A 317 -11.98 14.52 18.84
CA SER A 317 -10.74 14.30 18.08
C SER A 317 -9.55 15.01 18.74
N VAL A 318 -8.42 14.31 18.85
CA VAL A 318 -7.11 14.86 19.20
C VAL A 318 -6.25 14.91 17.95
N ILE A 319 -5.97 16.13 17.48
CA ILE A 319 -5.04 16.37 16.36
C ILE A 319 -3.66 16.69 16.92
N MET A 320 -2.67 15.90 16.47
CA MET A 320 -1.25 15.98 16.84
C MET A 320 -0.43 16.58 15.70
N LYS A 321 0.77 17.07 16.00
CA LYS A 321 1.73 17.43 14.96
C LYS A 321 2.18 16.18 14.20
N PRO A 322 2.45 16.27 12.89
CA PRO A 322 2.97 15.13 12.14
C PRO A 322 4.42 14.83 12.50
N GLY A 323 4.81 13.55 12.34
CA GLY A 323 6.20 13.10 12.37
C GLY A 323 6.67 12.47 13.68
N GLU A 324 7.80 11.75 13.57
CA GLU A 324 8.39 10.90 14.62
C GLU A 324 8.72 11.65 15.92
N ALA A 325 8.97 12.96 15.84
CA ALA A 325 9.29 13.80 17.00
C ALA A 325 8.16 13.88 18.04
N THR A 326 6.92 13.58 17.66
CA THR A 326 5.77 13.53 18.58
C THR A 326 5.75 12.30 19.48
N LYS A 327 6.57 11.29 19.20
CA LYS A 327 6.68 10.10 20.04
C LYS A 327 7.59 10.36 21.24
N ASN A 328 7.10 11.13 22.20
CA ASN A 328 7.82 11.46 23.43
C ASN A 328 6.87 11.62 24.62
N PHE A 329 7.42 11.70 25.83
CA PHE A 329 6.63 11.79 27.07
C PHE A 329 5.74 13.02 27.17
N ARG A 330 6.19 14.18 26.67
CA ARG A 330 5.41 15.43 26.74
C ARG A 330 4.12 15.30 25.92
N ASP A 331 4.27 14.82 24.69
CA ASP A 331 3.16 14.65 23.77
C ASP A 331 2.24 13.47 24.20
N LEU A 332 2.80 12.40 24.80
CA LEU A 332 2.01 11.33 25.43
C LEU A 332 1.17 11.81 26.61
N ALA A 333 1.75 12.63 27.50
CA ALA A 333 1.05 13.18 28.67
C ALA A 333 -0.13 14.05 28.23
N SER A 334 0.12 15.00 27.32
CA SER A 334 -0.93 15.87 26.77
C SER A 334 -2.02 15.08 26.05
N LEU A 335 -1.65 14.06 25.27
CA LEU A 335 -2.62 13.17 24.62
C LEU A 335 -3.49 12.44 25.65
N SER A 336 -2.88 11.91 26.71
CA SER A 336 -3.58 11.17 27.76
C SER A 336 -4.58 12.05 28.51
N GLU A 337 -4.20 13.28 28.85
CA GLU A 337 -5.10 14.27 29.49
C GLU A 337 -6.29 14.59 28.60
N ARG A 338 -6.06 14.88 27.32
CA ARG A 338 -7.14 15.18 26.36
C ARG A 338 -8.10 14.01 26.14
N LEU A 339 -7.60 12.77 26.14
CA LEU A 339 -8.45 11.58 26.07
C LEU A 339 -9.29 11.39 27.34
N LEU A 340 -8.79 11.77 28.52
CA LEU A 340 -9.57 11.76 29.77
C LEU A 340 -10.64 12.86 29.77
N GLU A 341 -10.32 14.05 29.24
CA GLU A 341 -11.25 15.18 29.13
C GLU A 341 -12.45 14.89 28.23
N MET A 342 -12.30 13.99 27.24
CA MET A 342 -13.42 13.48 26.43
C MET A 342 -14.40 12.62 27.22
N GLY A 343 -14.09 12.27 28.47
CA GLY A 343 -14.93 11.44 29.31
C GLY A 343 -14.99 9.98 28.84
N LEU A 344 -13.95 9.49 28.16
CA LEU A 344 -13.85 8.08 27.78
C LEU A 344 -13.75 7.19 29.03
N GLU A 345 -14.54 6.12 29.04
CA GLU A 345 -14.56 5.08 30.05
C GLU A 345 -13.78 3.84 29.62
N ARG A 346 -13.64 2.84 30.51
CA ARG A 346 -12.85 1.62 30.21
C ARG A 346 -13.43 0.81 29.04
N GLY A 347 -14.75 0.84 28.87
CA GLY A 347 -15.45 0.16 27.78
C GLY A 347 -15.38 0.88 26.45
N ASP A 348 -14.93 2.13 26.40
CA ASP A 348 -14.90 2.93 25.18
C ASP A 348 -13.69 2.62 24.29
N LEU A 349 -13.62 3.28 23.13
CA LEU A 349 -12.59 3.07 22.12
C LEU A 349 -11.74 4.32 21.92
N VAL A 350 -10.42 4.14 21.94
CA VAL A 350 -9.48 5.07 21.30
C VAL A 350 -9.30 4.64 19.85
N LEU A 351 -9.33 5.58 18.90
CA LEU A 351 -9.14 5.31 17.48
C LEU A 351 -7.85 5.98 16.97
N PRO A 352 -6.68 5.31 17.03
CA PRO A 352 -5.50 5.75 16.30
C PRO A 352 -5.78 5.77 14.80
N PHE A 353 -5.88 6.97 14.23
CA PHE A 353 -6.16 7.21 12.83
C PHE A 353 -4.97 7.91 12.18
N GLY A 354 -4.08 7.13 11.55
CA GLY A 354 -2.85 7.67 11.00
C GLY A 354 -1.83 6.61 10.59
N GLY A 355 -0.60 7.06 10.32
CA GLY A 355 0.54 6.15 10.11
C GLY A 355 1.05 5.52 11.42
N GLY A 356 2.17 4.80 11.35
CA GLY A 356 2.74 4.07 12.49
C GLY A 356 3.10 4.95 13.70
N VAL A 357 3.41 6.24 13.48
CA VAL A 357 3.65 7.21 14.55
C VAL A 357 2.44 7.39 15.46
N ILE A 358 1.27 7.65 14.85
CA ILE A 358 0.01 7.80 15.58
C ILE A 358 -0.43 6.47 16.17
N GLY A 359 -0.27 5.37 15.42
CA GLY A 359 -0.55 4.01 15.91
C GLY A 359 0.19 3.69 17.20
N ASP A 360 1.51 3.92 17.23
CA ASP A 360 2.36 3.65 18.39
C ASP A 360 2.01 4.57 19.57
N LEU A 361 1.89 5.87 19.34
CA LEU A 361 1.65 6.85 20.40
C LEU A 361 0.27 6.70 21.04
N ALA A 362 -0.77 6.63 20.21
CA ALA A 362 -2.15 6.52 20.68
C ALA A 362 -2.47 5.10 21.19
N GLY A 363 -1.86 4.06 20.61
CA GLY A 363 -1.90 2.71 21.15
C GLY A 363 -1.27 2.64 22.54
N PHE A 364 -0.14 3.32 22.77
CA PHE A 364 0.50 3.36 24.08
C PHE A 364 -0.36 4.14 25.08
N ALA A 365 -0.88 5.29 24.67
CA ALA A 365 -1.84 6.05 25.48
C ALA A 365 -3.03 5.17 25.89
N ALA A 366 -3.65 4.45 24.96
CA ALA A 366 -4.76 3.54 25.25
C ALA A 366 -4.37 2.42 26.23
N GLY A 367 -3.15 1.87 26.12
CA GLY A 367 -2.65 0.82 27.01
C GLY A 367 -2.45 1.26 28.46
N ILE A 368 -2.17 2.54 28.72
CA ILE A 368 -1.98 3.08 30.08
C ILE A 368 -3.21 3.81 30.61
N LEU A 369 -4.04 4.38 29.73
CA LEU A 369 -5.26 5.09 30.07
C LEU A 369 -6.19 4.17 30.86
N ARG A 370 -6.59 4.58 32.07
CA ARG A 370 -7.43 3.76 32.97
C ARG A 370 -6.94 2.30 33.13
N ARG A 371 -5.62 2.07 33.05
CA ARG A 371 -4.98 0.74 33.08
C ARG A 371 -5.39 -0.18 31.90
N GLY A 372 -5.69 0.41 30.75
CA GLY A 372 -6.05 -0.29 29.52
C GLY A 372 -7.47 0.04 29.08
N VAL A 373 -7.58 0.97 28.13
CA VAL A 373 -8.76 1.21 27.29
C VAL A 373 -8.58 0.46 25.98
N ARG A 374 -9.68 -0.01 25.40
CA ARG A 374 -9.66 -0.68 24.10
C ARG A 374 -9.33 0.32 23.00
N PHE A 375 -8.75 -0.17 21.90
CA PHE A 375 -8.52 0.67 20.73
C PHE A 375 -8.73 -0.08 19.43
N VAL A 376 -9.07 0.66 18.39
CA VAL A 376 -9.19 0.15 17.01
C VAL A 376 -8.24 0.96 16.13
N GLN A 377 -7.30 0.29 15.48
CA GLN A 377 -6.37 0.97 14.58
C GLN A 377 -7.02 1.23 13.22
N ILE A 378 -6.79 2.42 12.69
CA ILE A 378 -7.21 2.81 11.34
C ILE A 378 -5.95 3.32 10.61
N PRO A 379 -5.09 2.40 10.11
CA PRO A 379 -3.81 2.75 9.50
C PRO A 379 -3.97 3.46 8.14
N THR A 380 -3.26 4.59 7.96
CA THR A 380 -3.37 5.45 6.76
C THR A 380 -2.10 5.55 5.92
N SER A 381 -1.06 4.78 6.25
CA SER A 381 0.11 4.59 5.39
C SER A 381 0.26 3.12 5.01
N LEU A 382 0.87 2.83 3.86
CA LEU A 382 1.09 1.44 3.45
C LEU A 382 1.90 0.68 4.51
N LEU A 383 2.96 1.30 5.03
CA LEU A 383 3.77 0.74 6.12
C LEU A 383 2.90 0.34 7.31
N ALA A 384 1.99 1.22 7.74
CA ALA A 384 1.13 0.92 8.88
C ALA A 384 0.11 -0.18 8.57
N GLN A 385 -0.43 -0.22 7.35
CA GLN A 385 -1.38 -1.25 6.92
C GLN A 385 -0.76 -2.64 6.85
N VAL A 386 0.51 -2.76 6.47
CA VAL A 386 1.18 -4.06 6.24
C VAL A 386 2.08 -4.52 7.38
N ASP A 387 2.46 -3.60 8.27
CA ASP A 387 3.38 -3.89 9.36
C ASP A 387 2.86 -3.34 10.69
N SER A 388 3.00 -2.05 10.99
CA SER A 388 2.90 -1.56 12.38
C SER A 388 1.53 -1.76 13.05
N SER A 389 0.45 -1.93 12.29
CA SER A 389 -0.89 -2.14 12.85
C SER A 389 -1.12 -3.53 13.45
N VAL A 390 -0.24 -4.50 13.17
CA VAL A 390 -0.35 -5.86 13.67
C VAL A 390 0.76 -6.17 14.67
N GLY A 391 0.40 -6.84 15.76
CA GLY A 391 1.34 -7.37 16.76
C GLY A 391 1.53 -6.53 18.02
N GLY A 392 0.65 -5.55 18.25
CA GLY A 392 0.40 -4.93 19.57
C GLY A 392 1.55 -4.13 20.17
N LYS A 393 2.64 -3.89 19.43
CA LYS A 393 3.72 -3.03 19.90
C LYS A 393 3.27 -1.59 19.83
N THR A 394 3.38 -0.90 20.95
CA THR A 394 3.07 0.52 21.05
C THR A 394 4.17 1.19 21.87
N GLY A 395 4.47 2.46 21.64
CA GLY A 395 5.51 3.12 22.40
C GLY A 395 5.93 4.49 21.91
N ILE A 396 6.90 5.04 22.63
CA ILE A 396 7.51 6.33 22.36
C ILE A 396 9.04 6.23 22.32
N ASN A 397 9.63 7.29 21.80
CA ASN A 397 11.07 7.47 21.72
C ASN A 397 11.59 8.18 22.98
N THR A 398 12.88 8.00 23.22
CA THR A 398 13.64 8.66 24.28
C THR A 398 14.96 9.15 23.70
N PRO A 399 15.70 10.04 24.39
CA PRO A 399 17.05 10.41 23.96
C PRO A 399 18.00 9.21 23.77
N GLN A 400 17.74 8.10 24.46
CA GLN A 400 18.52 6.86 24.38
C GLN A 400 18.17 6.01 23.16
N GLY A 401 17.03 6.25 22.50
CA GLY A 401 16.64 5.51 21.30
C GLY A 401 15.13 5.44 21.05
N LYS A 402 14.79 4.91 19.87
CA LYS A 402 13.40 4.75 19.41
C LYS A 402 12.67 3.60 20.11
N ASN A 403 11.39 3.79 20.38
CA ASN A 403 10.46 2.77 20.88
C ASN A 403 10.96 2.03 22.13
N LEU A 404 11.77 2.65 22.99
CA LEU A 404 12.34 1.98 24.17
C LEU A 404 11.35 1.92 25.34
N ILE A 405 10.31 2.75 25.32
CA ILE A 405 9.29 2.82 26.36
C ILE A 405 7.93 2.61 25.71
N GLY A 406 7.19 1.62 26.20
CA GLY A 406 5.92 1.22 25.61
C GLY A 406 5.33 -0.02 26.26
N VAL A 407 4.25 -0.52 25.67
CA VAL A 407 3.55 -1.73 26.13
C VAL A 407 3.16 -2.60 24.94
N PHE A 408 3.02 -3.91 25.19
CA PHE A 408 2.30 -4.80 24.30
C PHE A 408 0.80 -4.67 24.60
N HIS A 409 0.08 -3.95 23.74
CA HIS A 409 -1.36 -3.73 23.84
C HIS A 409 -2.00 -4.02 22.48
N GLN A 410 -2.78 -5.09 22.39
CA GLN A 410 -3.39 -5.52 21.12
C GLN A 410 -4.61 -4.65 20.78
N PRO A 411 -4.80 -4.28 19.51
CA PRO A 411 -6.05 -3.65 19.09
C PRO A 411 -7.21 -4.64 19.20
N SER A 412 -8.42 -4.11 19.36
CA SER A 412 -9.66 -4.91 19.28
C SER A 412 -10.10 -5.15 17.83
N LEU A 413 -9.57 -4.36 16.89
CA LEU A 413 -9.84 -4.42 15.45
C LEU A 413 -8.81 -3.55 14.71
N VAL A 414 -8.49 -3.90 13.47
CA VAL A 414 -7.79 -3.02 12.53
C VAL A 414 -8.68 -2.79 11.30
N VAL A 415 -8.85 -1.52 10.89
CA VAL A 415 -9.63 -1.12 9.71
C VAL A 415 -8.68 -0.49 8.69
N ALA A 416 -8.20 -1.30 7.75
CA ALA A 416 -7.29 -0.90 6.69
C ALA A 416 -8.08 -0.48 5.44
N ASP A 417 -8.44 0.81 5.37
CA ASP A 417 -9.04 1.37 4.16
C ASP A 417 -7.95 1.61 3.09
N THR A 418 -8.05 0.95 1.95
CA THR A 418 -7.07 1.17 0.86
C THR A 418 -7.25 2.52 0.16
N ALA A 419 -8.45 3.12 0.21
CA ALA A 419 -8.75 4.41 -0.43
C ALA A 419 -7.96 5.57 0.20
N VAL A 420 -7.65 5.52 1.49
CA VAL A 420 -6.90 6.61 2.16
C VAL A 420 -5.47 6.75 1.64
N LEU A 421 -4.93 5.70 1.01
CA LEU A 421 -3.60 5.70 0.41
C LEU A 421 -3.50 6.58 -0.83
N THR A 422 -4.61 7.04 -1.44
CA THR A 422 -4.56 7.96 -2.60
C THR A 422 -3.90 9.29 -2.26
N THR A 423 -3.93 9.70 -0.98
CA THR A 423 -3.33 10.97 -0.54
C THR A 423 -1.93 10.77 0.06
N LEU A 424 -1.43 9.53 0.11
CA LEU A 424 -0.11 9.23 0.66
C LEU A 424 0.98 9.71 -0.31
N PRO A 425 2.00 10.47 0.13
CA PRO A 425 3.08 10.88 -0.75
C PRO A 425 3.76 9.68 -1.43
N PRO A 426 4.14 9.76 -2.71
CA PRO A 426 4.75 8.64 -3.42
C PRO A 426 5.99 8.04 -2.74
N ARG A 427 6.80 8.89 -2.08
CA ARG A 427 7.98 8.44 -1.32
C ARG A 427 7.58 7.56 -0.12
N GLU A 428 6.54 7.93 0.61
CA GLU A 428 5.99 7.15 1.73
C GLU A 428 5.33 5.85 1.26
N MET A 429 4.66 5.88 0.11
CA MET A 429 4.13 4.67 -0.52
C MET A 429 5.25 3.67 -0.86
N ARG A 430 6.35 4.15 -1.45
CA ARG A 430 7.54 3.32 -1.70
C ARG A 430 8.18 2.81 -0.41
N ALA A 431 8.32 3.67 0.60
CA ALA A 431 8.86 3.27 1.90
C ALA A 431 8.02 2.14 2.53
N GLY A 432 6.69 2.23 2.49
CA GLY A 432 5.81 1.14 2.93
C GLY A 432 5.94 -0.13 2.08
N TYR A 433 6.20 0.00 0.77
CA TYR A 433 6.41 -1.15 -0.11
C TYR A 433 7.66 -1.96 0.26
N ALA A 434 8.68 -1.35 0.87
CA ALA A 434 9.85 -2.08 1.35
C ALA A 434 9.46 -3.19 2.35
N GLU A 435 8.50 -2.91 3.24
CA GLU A 435 7.96 -3.89 4.19
C GLU A 435 7.13 -4.98 3.50
N VAL A 436 6.42 -4.64 2.43
CA VAL A 436 5.72 -5.64 1.60
C VAL A 436 6.73 -6.61 0.98
N ALA A 437 7.79 -6.09 0.36
CA ALA A 437 8.85 -6.89 -0.24
C ALA A 437 9.60 -7.76 0.80
N LYS A 438 9.74 -7.26 2.04
CA LYS A 438 10.35 -7.99 3.15
C LYS A 438 9.67 -9.34 3.39
N TYR A 439 8.34 -9.41 3.35
CA TYR A 439 7.61 -10.68 3.56
C TYR A 439 7.95 -11.72 2.50
N GLY A 440 8.09 -11.30 1.24
CA GLY A 440 8.53 -12.18 0.18
C GLY A 440 9.97 -12.66 0.37
N LEU A 441 10.87 -11.73 0.69
CA LEU A 441 12.29 -12.06 0.92
C LEU A 441 12.52 -12.93 2.16
N LEU A 442 11.70 -12.77 3.21
CA LEU A 442 11.88 -13.47 4.48
C LEU A 442 11.28 -14.87 4.50
N GLY A 443 10.13 -15.08 3.85
CA GLY A 443 9.33 -16.30 4.06
C GLY A 443 8.49 -16.79 2.89
N ASP A 444 8.42 -16.05 1.77
CA ASP A 444 7.52 -16.38 0.67
C ASP A 444 8.11 -16.00 -0.70
N ALA A 445 8.83 -16.94 -1.29
CA ALA A 445 9.48 -16.75 -2.59
C ALA A 445 8.48 -16.54 -3.74
N GLU A 446 7.28 -17.13 -3.64
CA GLU A 446 6.22 -16.99 -4.63
C GLU A 446 5.64 -15.58 -4.57
N PHE A 447 5.39 -15.05 -3.37
CA PHE A 447 4.96 -13.68 -3.19
C PHE A 447 6.01 -12.68 -3.68
N PHE A 448 7.30 -12.92 -3.43
CA PHE A 448 8.36 -12.07 -3.99
C PHE A 448 8.33 -12.06 -5.53
N THR A 449 8.16 -13.24 -6.14
CA THR A 449 8.05 -13.38 -7.60
C THR A 449 6.80 -12.69 -8.14
N TRP A 450 5.68 -12.78 -7.42
CA TRP A 450 4.45 -12.07 -7.74
C TRP A 450 4.66 -10.55 -7.68
N LEU A 451 5.36 -10.04 -6.68
CA LEU A 451 5.69 -8.62 -6.56
C LEU A 451 6.54 -8.13 -7.74
N GLU A 452 7.54 -8.90 -8.18
CA GLU A 452 8.35 -8.56 -9.36
C GLU A 452 7.49 -8.34 -10.62
N ALA A 453 6.42 -9.11 -10.78
CA ALA A 453 5.51 -9.01 -11.91
C ALA A 453 4.40 -7.96 -11.76
N ASN A 454 4.00 -7.60 -10.53
CA ASN A 454 2.77 -6.86 -10.25
C ASN A 454 2.96 -5.52 -9.53
N TRP A 455 4.20 -5.13 -9.20
CA TRP A 455 4.41 -3.94 -8.37
C TRP A 455 3.78 -2.67 -8.95
N GLN A 456 3.79 -2.46 -10.27
CA GLN A 456 3.14 -1.28 -10.86
C GLN A 456 1.63 -1.23 -10.56
N SER A 457 0.98 -2.39 -10.52
CA SER A 457 -0.43 -2.53 -10.17
C SER A 457 -0.70 -2.30 -8.68
N VAL A 458 0.27 -2.59 -7.80
CA VAL A 458 0.19 -2.25 -6.36
C VAL A 458 0.14 -0.72 -6.16
N PHE A 459 0.80 0.05 -7.03
CA PHE A 459 0.72 1.52 -7.06
C PHE A 459 -0.47 2.05 -7.88
N GLY A 460 -1.27 1.18 -8.50
CA GLY A 460 -2.37 1.54 -9.40
C GLY A 460 -3.70 1.73 -8.69
N ASN A 461 -4.06 2.99 -8.35
CA ASN A 461 -5.41 3.44 -7.94
C ASN A 461 -6.13 2.57 -6.89
N ASN A 462 -5.39 1.96 -5.96
CA ASN A 462 -5.94 1.08 -4.91
C ASN A 462 -6.76 -0.09 -5.45
N GLY A 463 -6.31 -0.65 -6.57
CA GLY A 463 -6.91 -1.83 -7.19
C GLY A 463 -6.63 -3.15 -6.43
N PRO A 464 -7.12 -4.28 -6.96
CA PRO A 464 -7.04 -5.59 -6.29
C PRO A 464 -5.61 -6.03 -5.91
N ALA A 465 -4.60 -5.64 -6.69
CA ALA A 465 -3.20 -5.95 -6.40
C ALA A 465 -2.72 -5.31 -5.09
N LEU A 466 -3.14 -4.08 -4.79
CA LEU A 466 -2.82 -3.44 -3.52
C LEU A 466 -3.47 -4.18 -2.35
N THR A 467 -4.75 -4.53 -2.47
CA THR A 467 -5.47 -5.31 -1.47
C THR A 467 -4.80 -6.66 -1.22
N GLN A 468 -4.41 -7.38 -2.28
CA GLN A 468 -3.70 -8.66 -2.18
C GLN A 468 -2.33 -8.50 -1.50
N ALA A 469 -1.57 -7.44 -1.83
CA ALA A 469 -0.29 -7.17 -1.22
C ALA A 469 -0.41 -6.90 0.29
N ILE A 470 -1.43 -6.13 0.69
CA ILE A 470 -1.73 -5.86 2.11
C ILE A 470 -2.17 -7.15 2.81
N GLU A 471 -3.13 -7.88 2.24
CA GLU A 471 -3.65 -9.14 2.80
C GLU A 471 -2.55 -10.17 3.02
N THR A 472 -1.67 -10.36 2.03
CA THR A 472 -0.55 -11.32 2.12
C THR A 472 0.44 -10.89 3.20
N SER A 473 0.78 -9.61 3.26
CA SER A 473 1.71 -9.06 4.27
C SER A 473 1.15 -9.19 5.68
N VAL A 474 -0.12 -8.83 5.87
CA VAL A 474 -0.83 -8.94 7.15
C VAL A 474 -0.94 -10.40 7.58
N SER A 475 -1.26 -11.31 6.66
CA SER A 475 -1.35 -12.75 6.93
C SER A 475 0.01 -13.33 7.36
N ALA A 476 1.09 -12.96 6.66
CA ALA A 476 2.45 -13.37 7.01
C ALA A 476 2.84 -12.87 8.41
N LYS A 477 2.55 -11.59 8.71
CA LYS A 477 2.81 -11.02 10.03
C LYS A 477 1.97 -11.66 11.13
N ALA A 478 0.68 -11.85 10.89
CA ALA A 478 -0.25 -12.50 11.83
C ALA A 478 0.24 -13.91 12.18
N ALA A 479 0.64 -14.70 11.18
CA ALA A 479 1.18 -16.04 11.40
C ALA A 479 2.45 -16.03 12.27
N ILE A 480 3.34 -15.05 12.07
CA ILE A 480 4.56 -14.91 12.89
C ILE A 480 4.22 -14.45 14.32
N VAL A 481 3.32 -13.48 14.46
CA VAL A 481 2.87 -12.95 15.77
C VAL A 481 2.16 -14.03 16.58
N ALA A 482 1.34 -14.87 15.96
CA ALA A 482 0.66 -15.98 16.64
C ALA A 482 1.64 -17.01 17.20
N ARG A 483 2.79 -17.22 16.54
CA ARG A 483 3.85 -18.14 17.02
C ARG A 483 4.73 -17.52 18.10
N ASP A 484 4.95 -16.20 18.06
CA ASP A 484 5.81 -15.48 19.00
C ASP A 484 5.37 -14.03 19.20
N GLU A 485 4.42 -13.82 20.11
CA GLU A 485 3.86 -12.50 20.36
C GLU A 485 4.89 -11.56 21.01
N THR A 486 5.75 -12.03 21.90
CA THR A 486 6.63 -11.17 22.71
C THR A 486 8.08 -11.08 22.23
N GLU A 487 8.37 -11.53 21.01
CA GLU A 487 9.69 -11.43 20.35
C GLU A 487 10.84 -12.19 21.01
N THR A 488 10.56 -13.41 21.44
CA THR A 488 11.57 -14.27 22.09
C THR A 488 12.17 -15.33 21.16
N GLY A 489 11.59 -15.53 19.98
CA GLY A 489 11.94 -16.55 18.99
C GLY A 489 11.66 -16.09 17.55
N ASP A 490 10.69 -16.72 16.89
CA ASP A 490 10.38 -16.57 15.45
C ASP A 490 10.13 -15.12 15.00
N ARG A 491 9.58 -14.27 15.87
CA ARG A 491 9.26 -12.88 15.51
C ARG A 491 10.53 -12.05 15.24
N ALA A 492 11.70 -12.55 15.65
CA ALA A 492 12.98 -12.00 15.22
C ALA A 492 13.13 -11.95 13.70
N LEU A 493 12.54 -12.88 12.93
CA LEU A 493 12.62 -12.93 11.46
C LEU A 493 12.05 -11.69 10.77
N LEU A 494 11.07 -11.01 11.39
CA LEU A 494 10.52 -9.75 10.88
C LEU A 494 11.56 -8.62 10.81
N ASN A 495 12.72 -8.82 11.42
CA ASN A 495 13.83 -7.88 11.40
C ASN A 495 14.79 -8.07 10.23
N LEU A 496 14.40 -8.80 9.16
CA LEU A 496 15.18 -8.82 7.92
C LEU A 496 15.49 -7.39 7.48
N GLY A 497 16.77 -7.12 7.25
CA GLY A 497 17.29 -5.79 6.92
C GLY A 497 17.38 -4.77 8.07
N HIS A 498 16.67 -4.97 9.18
CA HIS A 498 16.55 -3.94 10.23
C HIS A 498 17.85 -3.69 11.01
N THR A 499 18.71 -4.69 11.20
CA THR A 499 19.99 -4.48 11.91
C THR A 499 20.86 -3.45 11.17
N PHE A 500 20.90 -3.53 9.84
CA PHE A 500 21.58 -2.52 9.00
C PHE A 500 20.74 -1.25 8.87
N GLY A 501 19.44 -1.37 8.60
CA GLY A 501 18.54 -0.24 8.40
C GLY A 501 18.51 0.72 9.58
N HIS A 502 18.38 0.21 10.81
CA HIS A 502 18.42 1.03 12.02
C HIS A 502 19.76 1.75 12.20
N ALA A 503 20.88 1.09 11.86
CA ALA A 503 22.19 1.74 11.93
C ALA A 503 22.31 2.88 10.91
N LEU A 504 21.77 2.70 9.71
CA LEU A 504 21.72 3.75 8.68
C LEU A 504 20.79 4.91 9.09
N GLU A 505 19.61 4.61 9.66
CA GLU A 505 18.72 5.63 10.21
C GLU A 505 19.37 6.43 11.34
N ALA A 506 20.07 5.75 12.26
CA ALA A 506 20.78 6.41 13.35
C ALA A 506 21.93 7.27 12.83
N TRP A 507 22.68 6.78 11.83
CA TRP A 507 23.75 7.53 11.18
C TRP A 507 23.24 8.79 10.46
N THR A 508 22.06 8.73 9.83
CA THR A 508 21.44 9.92 9.22
C THR A 508 20.73 10.82 10.24
N GLY A 509 20.80 10.50 11.53
CA GLY A 509 20.23 11.28 12.62
C GLY A 509 18.71 11.23 12.67
N TYR A 510 18.09 10.14 12.19
CA TYR A 510 16.64 9.98 12.09
C TYR A 510 15.95 11.14 11.36
N SER A 511 16.58 11.61 10.28
CA SER A 511 16.13 12.76 9.50
C SER A 511 15.45 12.33 8.20
N ASP A 512 14.84 13.30 7.50
CA ASP A 512 14.22 13.09 6.19
C ASP A 512 15.22 12.65 5.08
N ARG A 513 16.52 12.58 5.39
CA ARG A 513 17.56 12.00 4.52
C ARG A 513 17.31 10.53 4.22
N LEU A 514 16.70 9.79 5.15
CA LEU A 514 16.43 8.37 4.99
C LEU A 514 15.17 7.98 5.78
N LEU A 515 14.10 7.65 5.07
CA LEU A 515 12.90 7.08 5.68
C LEU A 515 13.17 5.65 6.15
N HIS A 516 12.37 5.18 7.12
CA HIS A 516 12.52 3.83 7.66
C HIS A 516 12.52 2.75 6.58
N GLY A 517 11.52 2.75 5.67
CA GLY A 517 11.44 1.78 4.59
C GLY A 517 12.61 1.86 3.59
N GLU A 518 13.20 3.04 3.40
CA GLU A 518 14.41 3.21 2.58
C GLU A 518 15.63 2.56 3.27
N GLY A 519 15.78 2.77 4.58
CA GLY A 519 16.80 2.12 5.39
C GLY A 519 16.64 0.60 5.42
N VAL A 520 15.39 0.10 5.55
CA VAL A 520 15.07 -1.33 5.48
C VAL A 520 15.38 -1.89 4.09
N ALA A 521 15.07 -1.19 3.00
CA ALA A 521 15.38 -1.63 1.64
C ALA A 521 16.90 -1.84 1.42
N ILE A 522 17.72 -0.86 1.81
CA ILE A 522 19.19 -0.98 1.78
C ILE A 522 19.63 -2.12 2.70
N GLY A 523 19.06 -2.19 3.90
CA GLY A 523 19.39 -3.20 4.89
C GLY A 523 19.09 -4.63 4.43
N MET A 524 17.99 -4.86 3.72
CA MET A 524 17.67 -6.16 3.12
C MET A 524 18.70 -6.54 2.06
N CYS A 525 19.09 -5.59 1.20
CA CYS A 525 20.14 -5.82 0.22
C CYS A 525 21.47 -6.18 0.88
N LEU A 526 21.84 -5.47 1.96
CA LEU A 526 23.06 -5.75 2.73
C LEU A 526 23.01 -7.12 3.41
N ALA A 527 21.87 -7.49 4.02
CA ALA A 527 21.71 -8.79 4.67
C ALA A 527 21.84 -9.95 3.68
N ILE A 528 21.28 -9.82 2.47
CA ILE A 528 21.39 -10.85 1.44
C ILE A 528 22.82 -10.90 0.86
N ARG A 529 23.47 -9.75 0.62
CA ARG A 529 24.88 -9.72 0.17
C ARG A 529 25.84 -10.34 1.20
N LEU A 530 25.64 -10.03 2.48
CA LEU A 530 26.41 -10.69 3.55
C LEU A 530 26.15 -12.20 3.56
N SER A 531 24.93 -12.63 3.27
CA SER A 531 24.60 -14.06 3.17
C SER A 531 25.30 -14.74 1.98
N GLU A 532 25.40 -14.07 0.83
CA GLU A 532 26.16 -14.56 -0.32
C GLU A 532 27.66 -14.65 -0.01
N GLU A 533 28.23 -13.62 0.64
CA GLU A 533 29.66 -13.58 0.98
C GLU A 533 30.05 -14.68 1.99
N LEU A 534 29.17 -14.99 2.93
CA LEU A 534 29.35 -16.08 3.88
C LEU A 534 29.15 -17.47 3.25
N GLY A 535 28.80 -17.55 1.96
CA GLY A 535 28.56 -18.82 1.25
C GLY A 535 27.30 -19.56 1.69
N ILE A 536 26.39 -18.89 2.41
CA ILE A 536 25.13 -19.49 2.90
C ILE A 536 23.94 -19.26 1.97
N CYS A 537 24.07 -18.30 1.05
CA CYS A 537 23.08 -17.94 0.03
C CYS A 537 23.70 -18.10 -1.38
N PRO A 538 22.99 -18.67 -2.37
CA PRO A 538 23.45 -18.69 -3.75
C PRO A 538 23.73 -17.28 -4.28
N ALA A 539 24.76 -17.14 -5.11
CA ALA A 539 25.07 -15.87 -5.75
C ALA A 539 23.93 -15.37 -6.64
N GLY A 540 23.70 -14.05 -6.65
CA GLY A 540 22.72 -13.37 -7.51
C GLY A 540 21.36 -13.11 -6.87
N ARG A 541 21.12 -13.57 -5.63
CA ARG A 541 19.89 -13.25 -4.88
C ARG A 541 19.86 -11.81 -4.42
N ALA A 542 21.00 -11.28 -3.98
CA ALA A 542 21.13 -9.89 -3.62
C ALA A 542 20.88 -8.97 -4.82
N GLU A 543 21.39 -9.35 -6.00
CA GLU A 543 21.17 -8.59 -7.23
C GLU A 543 19.71 -8.63 -7.67
N ARG A 544 19.05 -9.80 -7.60
CA ARG A 544 17.61 -9.92 -7.86
C ARG A 544 16.78 -9.01 -6.94
N ALA A 545 17.04 -9.06 -5.63
CA ALA A 545 16.37 -8.21 -4.65
C ALA A 545 16.61 -6.71 -4.92
N ALA A 546 17.86 -6.31 -5.15
CA ALA A 546 18.21 -4.93 -5.44
C ALA A 546 17.58 -4.45 -6.76
N LYS A 547 17.56 -5.27 -7.81
CA LYS A 547 16.94 -4.92 -9.09
C LYS A 547 15.46 -4.61 -8.92
N HIS A 548 14.73 -5.43 -8.16
CA HIS A 548 13.31 -5.22 -7.89
C HIS A 548 13.06 -3.95 -7.05
N LEU A 549 13.76 -3.80 -5.93
CA LEU A 549 13.62 -2.63 -5.06
C LEU A 549 13.97 -1.33 -5.80
N SER A 550 15.01 -1.36 -6.63
CA SER A 550 15.38 -0.24 -7.49
C SER A 550 14.32 0.08 -8.54
N ALA A 551 13.69 -0.95 -9.15
CA ALA A 551 12.59 -0.76 -10.10
C ALA A 551 11.38 -0.05 -9.47
N VAL A 552 11.09 -0.33 -8.20
CA VAL A 552 10.05 0.34 -7.41
C VAL A 552 10.43 1.80 -7.07
N GLY A 553 11.72 2.13 -7.16
CA GLY A 553 12.28 3.45 -6.84
C GLY A 553 12.76 3.59 -5.40
N LEU A 554 13.15 2.49 -4.76
CA LEU A 554 13.79 2.47 -3.44
C LEU A 554 15.33 2.44 -3.58
N PRO A 555 16.07 3.01 -2.59
CA PRO A 555 17.52 2.87 -2.53
C PRO A 555 17.93 1.44 -2.15
N THR A 556 19.10 1.01 -2.63
CA THR A 556 19.59 -0.37 -2.48
C THR A 556 21.05 -0.46 -2.04
N LYS A 557 21.73 0.69 -1.98
CA LYS A 557 23.12 0.84 -1.56
C LYS A 557 23.26 1.94 -0.52
N ILE A 558 24.33 1.86 0.27
CA ILE A 558 24.68 2.91 1.25
C ILE A 558 25.00 4.23 0.52
N SER A 559 25.62 4.15 -0.66
CA SER A 559 25.95 5.29 -1.53
C SER A 559 24.72 6.01 -2.11
N ASP A 560 23.53 5.38 -2.09
CA ASP A 560 22.28 6.02 -2.51
C ASP A 560 21.78 7.04 -1.46
N ILE A 561 22.32 7.01 -0.22
CA ILE A 561 21.89 7.89 0.87
C ILE A 561 22.52 9.29 0.70
N PRO A 562 21.72 10.36 0.62
CA PRO A 562 22.26 11.71 0.48
C PRO A 562 23.08 12.17 1.71
N GLY A 563 24.12 12.98 1.49
CA GLY A 563 24.69 13.84 2.53
C GLY A 563 25.88 13.30 3.33
N GLY A 564 26.64 12.33 2.81
CA GLY A 564 27.95 11.97 3.36
C GLY A 564 28.33 10.51 3.15
N ARG A 565 29.56 10.16 3.54
CA ARG A 565 30.08 8.78 3.53
C ARG A 565 30.18 8.30 4.97
N ALA A 566 29.56 7.15 5.27
CA ALA A 566 29.64 6.54 6.59
C ALA A 566 31.02 5.91 6.84
N SER A 567 31.43 5.77 8.09
CA SER A 567 32.56 4.92 8.47
C SER A 567 32.06 3.49 8.77
N PRO A 568 32.79 2.43 8.37
CA PRO A 568 32.46 1.05 8.75
C PRO A 568 32.38 0.86 10.27
N GLU A 569 33.31 1.47 11.02
CA GLU A 569 33.37 1.40 12.49
C GLU A 569 32.16 2.09 13.13
N GLU A 570 31.76 3.24 12.58
CA GLU A 570 30.59 3.96 13.05
C GLU A 570 29.30 3.16 12.85
N LEU A 571 29.10 2.59 11.64
CA LEU A 571 27.93 1.76 11.36
C LEU A 571 27.91 0.52 12.24
N LEU A 572 29.04 -0.17 12.41
CA LEU A 572 29.13 -1.35 13.29
C LEU A 572 28.79 -0.99 14.75
N ARG A 573 29.27 0.16 15.24
CA ARG A 573 28.93 0.66 16.58
C ARG A 573 27.42 0.94 16.72
N LEU A 574 26.81 1.54 15.71
CA LEU A 574 25.36 1.83 15.69
C LEU A 574 24.51 0.56 15.63
N MET A 575 24.96 -0.47 14.90
CA MET A 575 24.32 -1.79 14.90
C MET A 575 24.32 -2.42 16.30
N GLY A 576 25.37 -2.18 17.09
CA GLY A 576 25.49 -2.63 18.48
C GLY A 576 24.55 -1.95 19.47
N GLN A 577 23.87 -0.87 19.08
CA GLN A 577 22.86 -0.19 19.90
C GLN A 577 21.45 -0.74 19.69
N ASP A 578 21.23 -1.62 18.69
CA ASP A 578 19.93 -2.26 18.44
C ASP A 578 19.58 -3.25 19.56
N LYS A 579 18.28 -3.40 19.83
CA LYS A 579 17.63 -4.18 20.90
C LYS A 579 17.95 -5.69 20.89
N LYS A 580 18.81 -6.14 19.98
CA LYS A 580 19.04 -7.55 19.63
C LYS A 580 20.39 -8.09 20.12
N VAL A 581 21.18 -7.28 20.82
CA VAL A 581 22.42 -7.73 21.44
C VAL A 581 22.10 -8.59 22.66
N LYS A 582 22.28 -9.91 22.53
CA LYS A 582 22.23 -10.83 23.66
C LYS A 582 23.65 -11.32 23.94
N ALA A 583 24.15 -11.06 25.15
CA ALA A 583 25.51 -11.43 25.58
C ALA A 583 26.63 -10.87 24.68
N GLY A 584 26.47 -9.66 24.14
CA GLY A 584 27.50 -8.98 23.33
C GLY A 584 27.62 -9.44 21.88
N LYS A 585 26.77 -10.36 21.42
CA LYS A 585 26.73 -10.80 20.00
C LYS A 585 25.60 -10.13 19.24
N LEU A 586 25.91 -9.60 18.05
CA LEU A 586 24.94 -9.05 17.12
C LEU A 586 24.06 -10.17 16.54
N ALA A 587 22.74 -9.97 16.52
CA ALA A 587 21.83 -10.85 15.82
C ALA A 587 21.55 -10.29 14.42
N PHE A 588 21.80 -11.12 13.41
CA PHE A 588 21.47 -10.86 12.02
C PHE A 588 20.30 -11.73 11.60
N ILE A 589 19.45 -11.19 10.74
CA ILE A 589 18.52 -11.99 9.96
C ILE A 589 19.15 -12.14 8.58
N LEU A 590 19.63 -13.34 8.29
CA LEU A 590 20.29 -13.72 7.05
C LEU A 590 19.36 -14.61 6.23
N VAL A 591 19.76 -14.90 4.99
CA VAL A 591 18.90 -15.57 4.02
C VAL A 591 19.63 -16.77 3.42
N ARG A 592 18.98 -17.94 3.33
CA ARG A 592 19.53 -19.13 2.64
C ARG A 592 19.20 -19.13 1.14
N ASP A 593 18.00 -18.70 0.81
CA ASP A 593 17.54 -18.31 -0.52
C ASP A 593 16.34 -17.35 -0.32
N ILE A 594 15.89 -16.65 -1.35
CA ILE A 594 14.70 -15.79 -1.28
C ILE A 594 13.54 -16.60 -0.68
N GLY A 595 12.90 -16.03 0.34
CA GLY A 595 11.81 -16.69 1.08
C GLY A 595 12.29 -17.61 2.22
N GLN A 596 13.59 -17.67 2.51
CA GLN A 596 14.16 -18.54 3.56
C GLN A 596 15.10 -17.78 4.48
N ALA A 597 14.56 -16.84 5.27
CA ALA A 597 15.31 -16.12 6.29
C ALA A 597 15.53 -16.94 7.57
N PHE A 598 16.63 -16.67 8.27
CA PHE A 598 16.95 -17.28 9.55
C PHE A 598 17.74 -16.33 10.45
N VAL A 599 17.70 -16.57 11.76
CA VAL A 599 18.47 -15.81 12.75
C VAL A 599 19.89 -16.38 12.84
N SER A 600 20.91 -15.53 12.70
CA SER A 600 22.32 -15.86 12.95
C SER A 600 22.91 -14.96 14.03
N ARG A 601 23.70 -15.54 14.93
CA ARG A 601 24.48 -14.81 15.96
C ARG A 601 25.99 -15.09 15.85
N ASP A 602 26.38 -15.75 14.77
CA ASP A 602 27.73 -16.30 14.60
C ASP A 602 28.56 -15.54 13.57
N VAL A 603 28.08 -14.37 13.11
CA VAL A 603 28.84 -13.50 12.22
C VAL A 603 29.87 -12.71 13.04
N PRO A 604 31.18 -12.91 12.82
CA PRO A 604 32.21 -12.20 13.56
C PRO A 604 32.21 -10.69 13.26
N PRO A 605 32.42 -9.81 14.24
CA PRO A 605 32.43 -8.36 14.03
C PRO A 605 33.44 -7.89 12.96
N GLU A 606 34.60 -8.53 12.87
CA GLU A 606 35.64 -8.26 11.87
C GLU A 606 35.17 -8.57 10.45
N THR A 607 34.36 -9.62 10.27
CA THR A 607 33.73 -9.95 8.98
C THR A 607 32.74 -8.86 8.59
N VAL A 608 31.90 -8.42 9.54
CA VAL A 608 30.94 -7.33 9.30
C VAL A 608 31.67 -6.02 8.96
N LEU A 609 32.77 -5.70 9.66
CA LEU A 609 33.56 -4.51 9.39
C LEU A 609 34.16 -4.52 7.98
N ALA A 610 34.79 -5.63 7.58
CA ALA A 610 35.34 -5.79 6.24
C ALA A 610 34.26 -5.73 5.15
N PHE A 611 33.08 -6.31 5.43
CA PHE A 611 31.91 -6.24 4.57
C PHE A 611 31.42 -4.80 4.38
N LEU A 612 31.21 -4.06 5.48
CA LEU A 612 30.78 -2.66 5.45
C LEU A 612 31.77 -1.77 4.70
N ALA A 613 33.08 -2.00 4.86
CA ALA A 613 34.11 -1.25 4.14
C ALA A 613 33.96 -1.36 2.60
N ARG A 614 33.60 -2.55 2.08
CA ARG A 614 33.33 -2.72 0.64
C ARG A 614 31.99 -2.13 0.23
N GLU A 615 30.96 -2.29 1.05
CA GLU A 615 29.60 -1.83 0.74
C GLU A 615 29.45 -0.31 0.75
N ILE A 616 30.26 0.40 1.55
CA ILE A 616 30.32 1.87 1.54
C ILE A 616 30.91 2.39 0.21
N ASP A 617 31.72 1.58 -0.49
CA ASP A 617 32.44 1.98 -1.71
C ASP A 617 31.74 1.54 -3.01
N ARG A 618 30.61 0.83 -2.89
CA ARG A 618 29.82 0.25 -3.99
C ARG A 618 28.72 1.19 -4.48
#